data_AF-A0A660RL80-F1
#
_entry.id   AF-A0A660RL80-F1
#
_cell.length_a   1.000
_cell.length_b   1.000
_cell.length_c   1.000
_cell.angle_alpha   90.00
_cell.angle_beta   90.00
_cell.angle_gamma   90.00
#
_symmetry.space_group_name_H-M   'P 1'
#
loop_
_entity.id
_entity.type
_entity.pdbx_description
1 polymer ?
#
loop_
_entity_poly.entity_id
_entity_poly.type
_entity_poly.pdbx_seq_one_letter_code
_entity_poly.pdbx_strand_id
1 'polypeptide(L)' 'VHQVRNSVKYVSYKDLKEFTRDLKEVYKAPTQEAGFNNLMNMKEKWGKKYPLAIRSWENNWDRISGTVQETGDKDA' A
#
# COMPACT_ATOMS: atom_id res chain seq x y z
N VAL A 1 9.49 -5.09 -1.00
CA VAL A 1 10.44 -4.20 -0.26
C VAL A 1 10.63 -2.83 -0.92
N HIS A 2 10.75 -2.72 -2.25
CA HIS A 2 11.01 -1.43 -2.92
C HIS A 2 9.90 -0.38 -2.77
N GLN A 3 8.62 -0.78 -2.83
CA GLN A 3 7.50 0.17 -2.66
C GLN A 3 7.47 0.79 -1.26
N VAL A 4 7.66 -0.01 -0.21
CA VAL A 4 7.70 0.47 1.18
C VAL A 4 8.73 1.59 1.38
N ARG A 5 9.94 1.43 0.82
CA ARG A 5 11.02 2.44 0.95
C ARG A 5 10.69 3.76 0.23
N ASN A 6 10.03 3.70 -0.93
CA ASN A 6 9.67 4.92 -1.66
C ASN A 6 8.52 5.67 -0.99
N SER A 7 7.56 4.96 -0.39
CA SER A 7 6.40 5.58 0.26
C SER A 7 6.75 6.29 1.56
N VAL A 8 7.73 5.77 2.32
CA VAL A 8 8.15 6.36 3.59
C VAL A 8 9.05 7.59 3.44
N LYS A 9 9.53 7.90 2.22
CA LYS A 9 10.38 9.09 2.01
C LYS A 9 9.65 10.41 2.30
N TYR A 10 8.32 10.39 2.22
CA TYR A 10 7.48 11.55 2.48
C TYR A 10 7.00 11.62 3.93
N VAL A 11 7.37 10.65 4.77
CA VAL A 11 6.89 10.51 6.14
C VAL A 11 7.93 11.05 7.10
N SER A 12 7.50 11.88 8.05
CA SER A 12 8.41 12.41 9.06
C SER A 12 8.98 11.28 9.94
N TYR A 13 10.21 11.44 10.43
CA TYR A 13 10.84 10.45 11.30
C TYR A 13 9.99 10.12 12.55
N LYS A 14 9.26 11.10 13.08
CA LYS A 14 8.38 10.95 14.25
C LYS A 14 7.22 10.00 13.98
N ASP A 15 6.69 10.00 12.76
CA ASP A 15 5.55 9.16 12.36
C ASP A 15 6.00 7.86 11.68
N LEU A 16 7.26 7.76 11.27
CA LEU A 16 7.80 6.65 10.48
C LEU A 16 7.54 5.28 11.12
N LYS A 17 7.71 5.17 12.44
CA LYS A 17 7.51 3.93 13.19
C LYS A 17 6.05 3.48 13.13
N GLU A 18 5.12 4.41 13.33
CA GLU A 18 3.70 4.14 13.34
C GLU A 18 3.17 3.87 11.92
N PHE A 19 3.55 4.72 10.97
CA PHE A 19 3.22 4.56 9.55
C PHE A 19 3.69 3.20 9.02
N THR A 20 4.91 2.77 9.36
CA THR A 20 5.44 1.47 8.92
C THR A 20 4.71 0.29 9.58
N ARG A 21 4.23 0.44 10.82
CA ARG A 21 3.42 -0.60 11.47
C ARG A 21 2.09 -0.76 10.74
N ASP A 22 1.37 0.33 10.55
CA ASP A 22 0.07 0.33 9.86
C ASP A 22 0.23 -0.21 8.43
N LEU A 23 1.31 0.16 7.74
CA LEU A 23 1.63 -0.36 6.41
C LEU A 23 1.94 -1.87 6.40
N LYS A 24 2.54 -2.41 7.46
CA LYS A 24 2.76 -3.86 7.57
C LYS A 24 1.44 -4.63 7.70
N GLU A 25 0.41 -4.04 8.31
CA GLU A 25 -0.92 -4.67 8.44
C GLU A 25 -1.60 -4.81 7.08
N VAL A 26 -1.38 -3.86 6.17
CA VAL A 26 -1.83 -3.95 4.77
C VAL A 26 -1.20 -5.17 4.07
N TYR A 27 0.11 -5.37 4.22
CA TYR A 27 0.83 -6.48 3.58
C TYR A 27 0.63 -7.85 4.25
N LYS A 28 0.41 -7.86 5.56
CA LYS A 28 0.22 -9.10 6.33
C LYS A 28 -1.23 -9.56 6.37
N ALA A 29 -2.13 -8.82 5.73
CA ALA A 29 -3.52 -9.19 5.68
C ALA A 29 -3.70 -10.59 5.04
N PRO A 30 -4.57 -11.45 5.60
CA PRO A 30 -4.75 -12.81 5.11
C PRO A 30 -5.51 -12.88 3.77
N THR A 31 -6.20 -11.79 3.39
CA THR A 31 -6.97 -11.69 2.15
C THR A 31 -6.75 -10.32 1.51
N GLN A 32 -6.99 -10.23 0.19
CA GLN A 32 -6.92 -8.96 -0.54
C GLN A 32 -7.92 -7.93 0.01
N GLU A 33 -9.14 -8.36 0.34
CA GLU A 33 -10.16 -7.49 0.95
C GLU A 33 -9.71 -6.94 2.31
N ALA A 34 -9.14 -7.79 3.17
CA ALA A 34 -8.59 -7.34 4.45
C ALA A 34 -7.43 -6.36 4.26
N GLY A 35 -6.58 -6.59 3.26
CA GLY A 35 -5.50 -5.67 2.90
C GLY A 35 -6.03 -4.32 2.42
N PHE A 36 -7.08 -4.32 1.59
CA PHE A 36 -7.72 -3.11 1.09
C PHE A 36 -8.39 -2.33 2.23
N ASN A 37 -9.08 -3.01 3.14
CA ASN A 37 -9.67 -2.38 4.33
C ASN A 37 -8.59 -1.75 5.22
N ASN A 38 -7.47 -2.43 5.43
CA ASN A 38 -6.32 -1.86 6.14
C ASN A 38 -5.73 -0.64 5.41
N LEU A 39 -5.70 -0.65 4.06
CA LEU A 39 -5.26 0.51 3.28
C LEU A 39 -6.24 1.69 3.44
N MET A 40 -7.55 1.45 3.47
CA MET A 40 -8.55 2.49 3.72
C MET A 40 -8.39 3.09 5.12
N ASN A 41 -8.20 2.26 6.15
CA ASN A 41 -7.89 2.72 7.51
C ASN A 41 -6.61 3.58 7.55
N MET A 42 -5.58 3.15 6.81
CA MET A 42 -4.34 3.90 6.69
C MET A 42 -4.56 5.25 5.97
N LYS A 43 -5.43 5.30 4.96
CA LYS A 43 -5.83 6.53 4.27
C LYS A 43 -6.60 7.49 5.17
N GLU A 44 -7.50 7.01 6.01
CA GLU A 44 -8.22 7.88 6.95
C GLU A 44 -7.27 8.55 7.95
N LYS A 45 -6.33 7.76 8.48
CA LYS A 45 -5.36 8.22 9.47
C LYS A 45 -4.28 9.13 8.88
N TRP A 46 -3.69 8.73 7.77
CA TRP A 46 -2.50 9.38 7.20
C TRP A 46 -2.78 10.19 5.94
N GLY A 47 -3.91 10.01 5.27
CA GLY A 47 -4.19 10.62 3.96
C GLY A 47 -4.24 12.14 3.98
N LYS A 48 -4.62 12.76 5.10
CA LYS A 48 -4.55 14.22 5.27
C LYS A 48 -3.12 14.74 5.43
N LYS A 49 -2.26 13.98 6.13
CA LYS A 49 -0.88 14.38 6.44
C LYS A 49 0.11 14.01 5.34
N TYR A 50 -0.11 12.86 4.71
CA TYR A 50 0.76 12.25 3.70
C TYR A 50 -0.05 11.80 2.46
N PRO A 51 -0.77 12.72 1.79
CA PRO A 51 -1.64 12.37 0.65
C PRO A 51 -0.87 11.72 -0.50
N LEU A 52 0.38 12.12 -0.74
CA LEU A 52 1.23 11.54 -1.79
C LEU A 52 1.66 10.10 -1.48
N ALA A 53 1.94 9.81 -0.21
CA ALA A 53 2.26 8.45 0.21
C ALA A 53 1.06 7.54 -0.04
N ILE A 54 -0.13 7.93 0.40
CA ILE A 54 -1.37 7.16 0.22
C ILE A 54 -1.73 7.00 -1.27
N ARG A 55 -1.69 8.07 -2.08
CA ARG A 55 -1.94 7.95 -3.53
C ARG A 55 -0.99 6.97 -4.23
N SER A 56 0.28 6.95 -3.84
CA SER A 56 1.23 5.98 -4.38
C SER A 56 0.84 4.53 -4.03
N TRP A 57 0.18 4.29 -2.91
CA TRP A 57 -0.32 2.97 -2.53
C TRP A 57 -1.58 2.59 -3.29
N GLU A 58 -2.54 3.51 -3.40
CA GLU A 58 -3.78 3.27 -4.17
C GLU A 58 -3.47 2.96 -5.64
N ASN A 59 -2.61 3.75 -6.28
CA ASN A 59 -2.26 3.56 -7.69
C ASN A 59 -1.48 2.27 -7.97
N ASN A 60 -0.76 1.76 -6.97
CA ASN A 60 0.01 0.53 -7.10
C ASN A 60 -0.70 -0.66 -6.44
N TRP A 61 -1.92 -0.49 -5.92
CA TRP A 61 -2.62 -1.51 -5.16
C TRP A 61 -2.73 -2.81 -5.95
N ASP A 62 -3.19 -2.74 -7.20
CA ASP A 62 -3.36 -3.91 -8.08
C ASP A 62 -2.05 -4.67 -8.33
N ARG A 63 -0.92 -3.96 -8.36
CA ARG A 63 0.42 -4.56 -8.51
C ARG A 63 0.93 -5.18 -7.22
N ILE A 64 0.43 -4.74 -6.07
CA ILE A 64 0.91 -5.11 -4.73
C ILE A 64 0.02 -6.20 -4.11
N SER A 65 -1.29 -6.17 -4.36
CA SER A 65 -2.27 -7.16 -3.92
C SER A 65 -2.13 -8.49 -4.66
N GLY A 66 -1.29 -8.54 -5.70
CA GLY A 66 -1.11 -9.75 -6.50
C GLY A 66 -2.41 -10.18 -7.16
N THR A 67 -3.13 -9.23 -7.77
CA THR A 67 -4.21 -9.60 -8.67
C THR A 67 -3.55 -10.32 -9.84
N VAL A 68 -3.87 -11.61 -10.01
CA VAL A 68 -3.56 -12.34 -11.24
C VAL A 68 -4.30 -11.59 -12.35
N GLN A 69 -3.64 -10.63 -12.98
CA GLN A 69 -3.96 -10.32 -14.35
C GLN A 69 -3.59 -11.59 -15.09
N GLU A 70 -4.60 -12.30 -15.58
CA GLU A 70 -4.43 -13.21 -16.71
C GLU A 70 -3.54 -12.48 -17.72
N THR A 71 -2.29 -12.92 -17.83
CA THR A 71 -1.47 -12.62 -18.99
C THR A 71 -2.17 -13.26 -20.17
N GLY A 72 -3.04 -12.47 -20.80
CA GLY A 72 -3.50 -12.73 -22.16
C GLY A 72 -2.34 -12.50 -23.11
N ASP A 73 -1.41 -13.44 -23.15
CA ASP A 73 -0.68 -13.83 -24.36
C ASP A 73 -1.38 -15.14 -24.79
N LYS A 74 -2.25 -15.26 -25.80
CA LYS A 74 -2.16 -14.75 -27.17
C LYS A 74 -0.71 -14.61 -27.62
N ASP A 75 -0.07 -15.74 -27.88
CA ASP A 75 0.45 -16.05 -29.21
C ASP A 75 1.13 -17.43 -29.25
N ALA A 76 0.80 -18.18 -30.31
CA ALA A 76 1.42 -19.39 -30.85
C ALA A 76 1.08 -20.76 -30.23
#